data_AF-A0A920JB89-F1
#
_entry.id   AF-A0A920JB89-F1
#
_cell.length_a   1.000
_cell.length_b   1.000
_cell.length_c   1.000
_cell.angle_alpha   90.00
_cell.angle_beta   90.00
_cell.angle_gamma   90.00
#
_symmetry.space_group_name_H-M   'P 1'
#
loop_
_entity.id
_entity.type
_entity.pdbx_description
1 polymer ?
#
loop_
_entity_poly.entity_id
_entity_poly.type
_entity_poly.pdbx_seq_one_letter_code
_entity_poly.pdbx_strand_id
1 'polypeptide(L)'
;METALREAREEIGLESKSVRILGCLDQIISLHFYLVTPFVGLIPSDFEAKVDSVETESVFEVPLEFFLDSEHHWSEVLNHRKYPVISHHFKFQHYDIWGLTAKLILRLLEVGLRHQPDYPIHHPQAPPWMELAQHFDGTEESLSAKIKQSINNRSGIRQRS
;
A
#
# COMPACT_ATOMS: atom_id res chain seq x y z
N MET A 1 -10.06 12.93 1.79
CA MET A 1 -9.45 13.72 0.70
C MET A 1 -8.79 14.97 1.25
N GLU A 2 -9.52 15.84 1.97
CA GLU A 2 -8.98 17.08 2.54
C GLU A 2 -7.69 16.86 3.36
N THR A 3 -7.66 15.84 4.22
CA THR A 3 -6.45 15.45 4.95
C THR A 3 -5.27 15.19 4.02
N ALA A 4 -5.43 14.38 2.97
CA ALA A 4 -4.34 14.06 2.03
C ALA A 4 -3.81 15.31 1.30
N LEU A 5 -4.70 16.23 0.92
CA LEU A 5 -4.32 17.49 0.27
C LEU A 5 -3.63 18.46 1.23
N ARG A 6 -4.02 18.45 2.51
CA ARG A 6 -3.35 19.23 3.56
C ARG A 6 -1.94 18.69 3.83
N GLU A 7 -1.79 17.39 4.07
CA GLU A 7 -0.46 16.79 4.33
C GLU A 7 0.47 16.99 3.13
N ALA A 8 0.01 16.76 1.90
CA ALA A 8 0.85 16.98 0.71
C ALA A 8 1.31 18.45 0.55
N ARG A 9 0.52 19.41 1.03
CA ARG A 9 0.92 20.81 1.07
C ARG A 9 1.98 21.05 2.15
N GLU A 10 1.80 20.47 3.33
CA GLU A 10 2.73 20.63 4.47
C GLU A 10 4.08 19.96 4.18
N GLU A 11 4.08 18.74 3.66
CA GLU A 11 5.31 17.94 3.44
C GLU A 11 6.12 18.38 2.21
N ILE A 12 5.45 18.66 1.08
CA ILE A 12 6.13 18.91 -0.21
C ILE A 12 5.67 20.20 -0.92
N GLY A 13 4.83 21.02 -0.29
CA GLY A 13 4.37 22.29 -0.86
C GLY A 13 3.38 22.16 -2.02
N LEU A 14 2.72 21.00 -2.17
CA LEU A 14 1.78 20.76 -3.26
C LEU A 14 0.45 21.48 -3.03
N GLU A 15 0.24 22.59 -3.73
CA GLU A 15 -1.01 23.36 -3.63
C GLU A 15 -2.22 22.54 -4.09
N SER A 16 -3.26 22.45 -3.25
CA SER A 16 -4.42 21.58 -3.50
C SER A 16 -5.15 21.90 -4.81
N LYS A 17 -5.14 23.17 -5.25
CA LYS A 17 -5.71 23.62 -6.53
C LYS A 17 -4.98 23.11 -7.76
N SER A 18 -3.73 22.67 -7.59
CA SER A 18 -2.89 22.14 -8.67
C SER A 18 -3.10 20.64 -8.88
N VAL A 19 -3.82 19.96 -7.97
CA VAL A 19 -4.04 18.51 -8.02
C VAL A 19 -5.38 18.20 -8.66
N ARG A 20 -5.36 17.45 -9.76
CA ARG A 20 -6.58 16.86 -10.35
C ARG A 20 -6.77 15.44 -9.81
N ILE A 21 -7.71 15.27 -8.89
CA ILE A 21 -8.05 13.95 -8.33
C ILE A 21 -8.65 13.05 -9.42
N LEU A 22 -8.07 11.87 -9.59
CA LEU A 22 -8.55 10.82 -10.50
C LEU A 22 -9.50 9.85 -9.81
N GLY A 23 -9.29 9.59 -8.52
CA GLY A 23 -10.13 8.68 -7.76
C GLY A 23 -9.57 8.33 -6.39
N CYS A 24 -10.31 7.48 -5.69
CA CYS A 24 -9.93 6.90 -4.41
C CYS A 24 -9.68 5.40 -4.62
N LEU A 25 -8.59 4.88 -4.07
CA LEU A 25 -8.35 3.44 -4.00
C LEU A 25 -9.07 2.85 -2.79
N ASP A 26 -9.18 1.53 -2.72
CA ASP A 26 -9.72 0.85 -1.54
C ASP A 26 -8.91 1.17 -0.29
N GLN A 27 -9.60 1.19 0.84
CA GLN A 27 -8.93 1.35 2.12
C GLN A 27 -7.99 0.17 2.38
N ILE A 28 -6.82 0.49 2.92
CA ILE A 28 -5.80 -0.49 3.26
C ILE A 28 -5.40 -0.27 4.71
N ILE A 29 -5.21 -1.39 5.43
CA ILE A 29 -4.67 -1.36 6.79
C ILE A 29 -3.14 -1.47 6.77
N SER A 30 -2.50 -0.53 7.47
CA SER A 30 -1.05 -0.58 7.71
C SER A 30 -0.69 -1.69 8.70
N LEU A 31 0.59 -2.03 8.80
CA LEU A 31 1.09 -2.99 9.80
C LEU A 31 0.85 -2.51 11.25
N HIS A 32 0.70 -1.20 11.45
CA HIS A 32 0.43 -0.56 12.73
C HIS A 32 -1.07 -0.26 12.96
N PHE A 33 -1.97 -0.91 12.21
CA PHE A 33 -3.43 -0.79 12.38
C PHE A 33 -4.02 0.60 12.09
N TYR A 34 -3.30 1.46 11.39
CA TYR A 34 -3.92 2.63 10.77
C TYR A 34 -4.71 2.23 9.52
N LEU A 35 -5.98 2.63 9.47
CA LEU A 35 -6.83 2.51 8.28
C LEU A 35 -6.57 3.71 7.37
N VAL A 36 -6.03 3.45 6.19
CA VAL A 36 -5.59 4.49 5.26
C VAL A 36 -6.54 4.54 4.07
N THR A 37 -6.95 5.76 3.69
CA THR A 37 -7.82 6.02 2.53
C THR A 37 -6.99 6.71 1.43
N PRO A 38 -6.54 5.98 0.38
CA PRO A 38 -5.60 6.51 -0.60
C PRO A 38 -6.32 7.26 -1.72
N PHE A 39 -5.78 8.42 -2.12
CA PHE A 39 -6.27 9.19 -3.26
C PHE A 39 -5.21 9.26 -4.36
N VAL A 40 -5.63 9.14 -5.61
CA VAL A 40 -4.77 9.26 -6.79
C VAL A 40 -5.04 10.60 -7.44
N GLY A 41 -4.01 11.40 -7.66
CA GLY A 41 -4.10 12.71 -8.28
C GLY A 41 -3.05 12.91 -9.37
N LEU A 42 -3.39 13.72 -10.37
CA LEU A 42 -2.42 14.25 -11.33
C LEU A 42 -1.96 15.61 -10.86
N ILE A 43 -0.66 15.85 -11.00
CA ILE A 43 0.01 17.11 -10.67
C ILE A 43 0.61 17.72 -11.94
N PRO A 44 0.96 19.02 -11.95
CA PRO A 44 1.66 19.64 -13.06
C PRO A 44 3.01 18.96 -13.29
N SER A 45 3.41 18.81 -14.56
CA SER A 45 4.70 18.18 -14.92
C SER A 45 5.92 19.03 -14.57
N ASP A 46 5.70 20.32 -14.33
CA ASP A 46 6.69 21.32 -13.90
C ASP A 46 6.62 21.59 -12.38
N PHE A 47 5.95 20.72 -11.62
CA PHE A 47 5.91 20.83 -10.17
C PHE A 47 7.31 20.61 -9.57
N GLU A 48 7.76 21.59 -8.79
CA GLU A 48 8.98 21.47 -7.99
C GLU A 48 8.59 21.37 -6.51
N ALA A 49 9.00 20.25 -5.88
CA ALA A 49 8.72 20.00 -4.47
C ALA A 49 9.44 21.01 -3.56
N LYS A 50 8.70 21.56 -2.59
CA LYS A 50 9.25 22.38 -1.50
C LYS A 50 9.17 21.59 -0.22
N VAL A 51 10.26 20.90 0.08
CA VAL A 51 10.33 19.93 1.16
C VAL A 51 10.39 20.61 2.52
N ASP A 52 9.53 20.21 3.44
CA ASP A 52 9.77 20.46 4.86
C ASP A 52 10.82 19.47 5.39
N SER A 53 12.04 19.96 5.55
CA SER A 53 13.18 19.16 6.01
C SER A 53 13.05 18.63 7.44
N VAL A 54 12.06 19.08 8.22
CA VAL A 54 11.81 18.54 9.57
C VAL A 54 11.23 17.14 9.49
N GLU A 55 10.34 16.89 8.53
CA GLU A 55 9.61 15.62 8.42
C GLU A 55 10.01 14.80 7.19
N THR A 56 10.57 15.44 6.15
CA THR A 56 10.92 14.79 4.88
C THR A 56 12.41 14.95 4.54
N GLU A 57 13.14 13.84 4.45
CA GLU A 57 14.56 13.82 4.10
C GLU A 57 14.80 14.05 2.59
N SER A 58 13.96 13.47 1.73
CA SER A 58 14.09 13.60 0.28
C SER A 58 12.76 13.36 -0.44
N VAL A 59 12.64 13.94 -1.64
CA VAL A 59 11.55 13.70 -2.58
C VAL A 59 12.16 13.23 -3.90
N PHE A 60 11.59 12.17 -4.46
CA PHE A 60 12.04 11.59 -5.73
C PHE A 60 10.85 11.06 -6.51
N GLU A 61 11.03 10.94 -7.82
CA GLU A 61 10.03 10.40 -8.74
C GLU A 61 10.50 9.05 -9.29
N VAL A 62 9.55 8.15 -9.52
CA VAL A 62 9.79 6.85 -10.13
C VAL A 62 8.87 6.71 -11.34
N PRO A 63 9.40 6.40 -12.53
CA PRO A 63 8.56 6.13 -13.70
C PRO A 63 7.57 5.01 -13.40
N LEU A 64 6.29 5.19 -13.76
CA LEU A 64 5.27 4.18 -13.47
C LEU A 64 5.59 2.81 -14.11
N GLU A 65 6.21 2.83 -15.29
CA GLU A 65 6.66 1.64 -16.01
C GLU A 65 7.67 0.79 -15.22
N PHE A 66 8.42 1.40 -14.30
CA PHE A 66 9.35 0.69 -13.42
C PHE A 66 8.65 -0.38 -12.57
N PHE A 67 7.39 -0.12 -12.18
CA PHE A 67 6.62 -1.05 -11.35
C PHE A 67 5.85 -2.10 -12.16
N LEU A 68 5.87 -2.02 -13.49
CA LEU A 68 5.25 -3.00 -14.38
C LEU A 68 6.16 -4.20 -14.67
N ASP A 69 7.46 -4.05 -14.41
CA ASP A 69 8.47 -5.11 -14.53
C ASP A 69 8.83 -5.67 -13.15
N SER A 70 8.95 -6.99 -13.05
CA SER A 70 9.35 -7.70 -11.84
C SER A 70 10.87 -7.70 -11.60
N GLU A 71 11.68 -7.22 -12.54
CA GLU A 71 13.16 -7.18 -12.44
C GLU A 71 13.66 -6.50 -11.15
N HIS A 72 13.00 -5.41 -10.74
CA HIS A 72 13.40 -4.61 -9.57
C HIS A 72 12.61 -4.94 -8.30
N HIS A 73 11.74 -5.95 -8.39
CA HIS A 73 10.91 -6.41 -7.29
C HIS A 73 11.58 -7.56 -6.53
N TRP A 74 11.46 -7.52 -5.21
CA TRP A 74 11.64 -8.71 -4.40
C TRP A 74 10.65 -8.70 -3.24
N SER A 75 10.50 -9.85 -2.57
CA SER A 75 9.60 -9.95 -1.43
C SER A 75 10.12 -10.92 -0.38
N GLU A 76 9.75 -10.66 0.86
CA GLU A 76 9.98 -11.55 1.99
C GLU A 76 8.68 -11.83 2.74
N VAL A 77 8.64 -12.97 3.45
CA VAL A 77 7.51 -13.30 4.32
C VAL A 77 7.82 -12.84 5.73
N LEU A 78 7.07 -11.85 6.21
CA LEU A 78 7.13 -11.38 7.58
C LEU A 78 6.12 -12.14 8.43
N ASN A 79 6.57 -12.68 9.56
CA ASN A 79 5.70 -13.26 10.58
C ASN A 79 5.17 -12.17 11.51
N HIS A 80 4.31 -11.30 10.97
CA HIS A 80 3.77 -10.17 11.72
C HIS A 80 2.66 -10.63 12.68
N ARG A 81 2.88 -10.49 14.00
CA ARG A 81 1.86 -10.58 15.06
C ARG A 81 0.81 -11.71 14.89
N LYS A 82 1.26 -12.92 14.52
CA LYS A 82 0.51 -14.22 14.41
C LYS A 82 0.07 -14.67 13.01
N TYR A 83 0.43 -13.98 11.94
CA TYR A 83 0.15 -14.47 10.57
C TYR A 83 1.22 -14.04 9.56
N PRO A 84 1.47 -14.85 8.51
CA PRO A 84 2.43 -14.51 7.48
C PRO A 84 1.89 -13.40 6.56
N VAL A 85 2.71 -12.40 6.28
CA VAL A 85 2.42 -11.30 5.35
C VAL A 85 3.58 -11.23 4.35
N ILE A 86 3.26 -11.06 3.06
CA ILE A 86 4.28 -10.75 2.06
C ILE A 86 4.62 -9.26 2.17
N SER A 87 5.88 -8.96 2.48
CA SER A 87 6.45 -7.62 2.36
C SER A 87 7.04 -7.47 0.95
N HIS A 88 6.51 -6.53 0.18
CA HIS A 88 6.99 -6.22 -1.16
C HIS A 88 7.99 -5.06 -1.10
N HIS A 89 9.05 -5.19 -1.87
CA HIS A 89 10.12 -4.22 -2.00
C HIS A 89 10.37 -3.94 -3.47
N PHE A 90 10.57 -2.66 -3.80
CA PHE A 90 11.04 -2.23 -5.11
C PHE A 90 12.32 -1.42 -4.94
N LYS A 91 13.41 -1.89 -5.53
CA LYS A 91 14.73 -1.25 -5.40
C LYS A 91 14.94 -0.25 -6.53
N PHE A 92 14.75 1.04 -6.25
CA PHE A 92 14.98 2.11 -7.21
C PHE A 92 16.20 2.95 -6.80
N GLN A 93 17.29 2.85 -7.57
CA GLN A 93 18.57 3.47 -7.21
C GLN A 93 19.01 3.03 -5.79
N HIS A 94 19.33 3.97 -4.88
CA HIS A 94 19.63 3.65 -3.48
C HIS A 94 18.37 3.48 -2.62
N TYR A 95 17.20 3.89 -3.08
CA TYR A 95 15.94 3.80 -2.33
C TYR A 95 15.38 2.37 -2.31
N ASP A 96 14.73 2.04 -1.20
CA ASP A 96 13.91 0.83 -1.05
C ASP A 96 12.47 1.28 -0.82
N ILE A 97 11.57 0.91 -1.73
CA ILE A 97 10.15 1.27 -1.67
C ILE A 97 9.39 0.05 -1.17
N TRP A 98 8.96 0.10 0.09
CA TRP A 98 8.39 -1.05 0.78
C TRP A 98 7.24 -0.64 1.70
N GLY A 99 6.70 -1.62 2.45
CA GLY A 99 5.66 -1.37 3.43
C GLY A 99 4.37 -0.84 2.81
N LEU A 100 3.69 0.10 3.48
CA LEU A 100 2.41 0.63 3.01
C LEU A 100 2.51 1.24 1.60
N THR A 101 3.60 1.92 1.28
CA THR A 101 3.80 2.54 -0.05
C THR A 101 3.78 1.49 -1.16
N ALA A 102 4.52 0.39 -1.02
CA ALA A 102 4.49 -0.70 -1.99
C ALA A 102 3.09 -1.31 -2.13
N LYS A 103 2.32 -1.41 -1.02
CA LYS A 103 0.92 -1.87 -1.07
C LYS A 103 0.02 -0.96 -1.90
N LEU A 104 0.16 0.36 -1.71
CA LEU A 104 -0.63 1.35 -2.46
C LEU A 104 -0.29 1.31 -3.95
N ILE A 105 0.99 1.17 -4.29
CA ILE A 105 1.46 1.02 -5.67
C ILE A 105 0.85 -0.24 -6.30
N LEU A 106 0.99 -1.40 -5.67
CA LEU A 106 0.41 -2.65 -6.17
C LEU A 106 -1.10 -2.55 -6.38
N ARG A 107 -1.82 -1.87 -5.46
CA ARG A 107 -3.25 -1.63 -5.64
C ARG A 107 -3.53 -0.71 -6.83
N LEU A 108 -2.75 0.36 -7.01
CA LEU A 108 -2.87 1.24 -8.17
C LEU A 108 -2.64 0.48 -9.48
N LEU A 109 -1.64 -0.39 -9.57
CA LEU A 109 -1.41 -1.21 -10.76
C LEU A 109 -2.61 -2.12 -11.04
N GLU A 110 -3.12 -2.78 -10.01
CA GLU A 110 -4.24 -3.71 -10.12
C GLU A 110 -5.53 -3.03 -10.59
N VAL A 111 -5.98 -1.95 -9.94
CA VAL A 111 -7.28 -1.34 -10.28
C VAL A 111 -7.17 -0.20 -11.28
N GLY A 112 -6.08 0.55 -11.24
CA GLY A 112 -5.86 1.71 -12.10
C GLY A 112 -5.37 1.32 -13.49
N LEU A 113 -4.48 0.31 -13.58
CA LEU A 113 -3.88 -0.13 -14.84
C LEU A 113 -4.34 -1.52 -15.29
N ARG A 114 -5.12 -2.24 -14.47
CA ARG A 114 -5.52 -3.64 -14.72
C ARG A 114 -4.32 -4.56 -14.93
N HIS A 115 -3.20 -4.24 -14.28
CA HIS A 115 -1.97 -5.00 -14.35
C HIS A 115 -1.88 -5.93 -13.14
N GLN A 116 -1.63 -7.21 -13.41
CA GLN A 116 -1.41 -8.23 -12.38
C GLN A 116 0.05 -8.66 -12.48
N PRO A 117 0.86 -8.46 -11.43
CA PRO A 117 2.23 -8.96 -11.39
C PRO A 117 2.28 -10.48 -11.50
N ASP A 118 3.43 -11.00 -11.93
CA ASP A 118 3.73 -12.42 -12.05
C ASP A 118 4.12 -13.09 -10.72
N TYR A 119 4.10 -12.33 -9.62
CA TYR A 119 4.37 -12.76 -8.26
C TYR A 119 3.14 -12.61 -7.34
N PRO A 120 3.05 -13.41 -6.25
CA PRO A 120 1.91 -13.34 -5.33
C PRO A 120 1.91 -12.04 -4.52
N ILE A 121 0.80 -11.27 -4.58
CA ILE A 121 0.60 -10.04 -3.77
C ILE A 121 0.23 -10.34 -2.31
N HIS A 122 -0.41 -11.49 -2.07
CA HIS A 122 -0.87 -11.87 -0.74
C HIS A 122 -0.40 -13.27 -0.38
N HIS A 123 -0.08 -13.46 0.90
CA HIS A 123 0.29 -14.79 1.38
C HIS A 123 -0.94 -15.71 1.30
N PRO A 124 -0.84 -16.92 0.73
CA PRO A 124 -2.00 -17.79 0.49
C PRO A 124 -2.74 -18.20 1.77
N GLN A 125 -2.02 -18.24 2.89
CA GLN A 125 -2.58 -18.58 4.20
C GLN A 125 -3.17 -17.38 4.94
N ALA A 126 -3.00 -16.14 4.45
CA ALA A 126 -3.50 -14.93 5.11
C ALA A 126 -4.61 -14.26 4.27
N PRO A 127 -5.53 -13.52 4.92
CA PRO A 127 -6.48 -12.70 4.19
C PRO A 127 -5.78 -11.56 3.41
N PRO A 128 -6.29 -11.18 2.23
CA PRO A 128 -5.89 -9.95 1.53
C PRO A 128 -6.02 -8.70 2.40
N TRP A 129 -5.22 -7.67 2.11
CA TRP A 129 -5.25 -6.43 2.89
C TRP A 129 -6.62 -5.72 2.83
N MET A 130 -7.34 -5.84 1.71
CA MET A 130 -8.66 -5.25 1.52
C MET A 130 -9.73 -5.97 2.35
N GLU A 131 -9.65 -7.31 2.48
CA GLU A 131 -10.55 -8.10 3.35
C GLU A 131 -10.38 -7.65 4.81
N LEU A 132 -9.14 -7.39 5.22
CA LEU A 132 -8.83 -6.87 6.56
C LEU A 132 -9.41 -5.46 6.77
N ALA A 133 -9.28 -4.56 5.80
CA ALA A 133 -9.76 -3.19 5.90
C ALA A 133 -11.29 -3.09 6.05
N GLN A 134 -12.07 -3.90 5.31
CA GLN A 134 -13.55 -3.96 5.41
C GLN A 134 -14.05 -4.37 6.80
N HIS A 135 -13.15 -4.89 7.61
CA HIS A 135 -13.43 -5.55 8.84
C HIS A 135 -12.81 -4.87 10.06
N PHE A 136 -12.06 -3.79 9.85
CA PHE A 136 -11.44 -3.04 10.90
C PHE A 136 -12.45 -2.10 11.56
N ASP A 137 -12.66 -2.28 12.86
CA ASP A 137 -13.57 -1.48 13.69
C ASP A 137 -12.82 -0.46 14.59
N GLY A 138 -11.53 -0.26 14.34
CA GLY A 138 -10.67 0.59 15.15
C GLY A 138 -9.88 -0.16 16.22
N THR A 139 -10.07 -1.47 16.40
CA THR A 139 -9.37 -2.27 17.42
C THR A 139 -8.47 -3.35 16.84
N GLU A 140 -7.31 -3.56 17.46
CA GLU A 140 -6.37 -4.63 17.07
C GLU A 140 -6.95 -6.02 17.41
N GLU A 141 -7.76 -6.12 18.46
CA GLU A 141 -8.38 -7.35 18.92
C GLU A 141 -9.35 -7.93 17.89
N SER A 142 -10.23 -7.09 17.33
CA SER A 142 -11.22 -7.50 16.32
C SER A 142 -10.56 -7.98 15.04
N LEU A 143 -9.53 -7.26 14.57
CA LEU A 143 -8.78 -7.68 13.39
C LEU A 143 -8.05 -9.00 13.63
N SER A 144 -7.41 -9.14 14.79
CA SER A 144 -6.72 -10.36 15.20
C SER A 144 -7.66 -11.57 15.24
N ALA A 145 -8.88 -11.41 15.71
CA ALA A 145 -9.89 -12.47 15.74
C ALA A 145 -10.28 -12.91 14.32
N LYS A 146 -10.50 -11.95 13.40
CA LYS A 146 -10.86 -12.23 12.01
C LYS A 146 -9.75 -12.88 11.21
N ILE A 147 -8.51 -12.44 11.41
CA ILE A 147 -7.33 -13.08 10.82
C ILE A 147 -7.28 -14.57 11.21
N LYS A 148 -7.42 -14.88 12.49
CA LYS A 148 -7.44 -16.27 12.98
C LYS A 148 -8.57 -17.07 12.35
N GLN A 149 -9.77 -16.51 12.24
CA GLN A 149 -10.90 -17.16 11.61
C GLN A 149 -10.65 -17.46 10.12
N SER A 150 -10.12 -16.48 9.37
CA SER A 150 -9.80 -16.63 7.93
C SER A 150 -8.71 -17.69 7.72
N ILE A 151 -7.66 -17.70 8.55
CA ILE A 151 -6.59 -18.72 8.52
C ILE A 151 -7.16 -20.12 8.79
N ASN A 152 -7.98 -20.28 9.83
CA ASN A 152 -8.58 -21.57 10.18
C ASN A 152 -9.45 -22.12 9.04
N ASN A 153 -10.25 -21.26 8.41
CA ASN A 153 -11.08 -21.64 7.27
C ASN A 153 -10.24 -22.11 6.08
N ARG A 154 -9.14 -21.40 5.75
CA ARG A 154 -8.23 -21.76 4.66
C ARG A 154 -7.44 -23.05 4.94
N SER A 155 -7.12 -23.30 6.21
CA SER A 155 -6.41 -24.50 6.66
C SER A 155 -7.30 -25.75 6.65
N GLY A 156 -8.58 -25.61 7.02
CA GLY A 156 -9.55 -26.71 7.03
C GLY A 156 -9.95 -27.23 5.64
N ILE A 157 -9.84 -26.40 4.60
CA ILE A 157 -10.10 -26.81 3.21
C ILE A 157 -9.03 -27.81 2.71
N ARG A 158 -7.78 -27.72 3.18
CA ARG A 158 -6.70 -28.64 2.77
C ARG A 158 -6.73 -30.03 3.41
N GLN A 159 -7.51 -30.24 4.48
CA GLN A 159 -7.60 -31.56 5.15
C GLN A 159 -8.74 -32.45 4.61
N ARG A 160 -9.49 -31.99 3.60
CA ARG A 160 -10.60 -32.75 2.99
C ARG A 160 -10.33 -33.17 1.53
N SER A 161 -9.06 -33.26 1.14
CA SER A 161 -8.62 -33.67 -0.21
C SER A 161 -7.96 -35.04 -0.17
#